data_AF-A0A3D3UMG2-F1
#
_entry.id   AF-A0A3D3UMG2-F1
#
_cell.length_a   1.000
_cell.length_b   1.000
_cell.length_c   1.000
_cell.angle_alpha   90.00
_cell.angle_beta   90.00
_cell.angle_gamma   90.00
#
_symmetry.space_group_name_H-M   'P 1'
#
loop_
_entity.id
_entity.type
_entity.pdbx_description
1 polymer ?
#
loop_
_entity_poly.entity_id
_entity_poly.type
_entity_poly.pdbx_seq_one_letter_code
_entity_poly.pdbx_strand_id
1 'polypeptide(L)'
;MSIRFNCPNCDELIAFADRYSGKRARCASCGQRFIIPSADNETPKKVEPPAEKAEPEPGFYRAVFIDSWKLFVRPQNATGLVFAAAAVCFKFFTGHTDYSFTMGMFRVQAPVGLVVTLSAWGCLFWYYMEIIRSIAIDTDELPEVYMGGLFGFIWNVIKSLSIFALGLVIVLVPAAIFISISRSTGIVAHVLSMVGLFAFPMAILTVSACGDISLVFRPDYIYKPVAKAFWPYLVAAGLFVLAWELQLRTIEYGRLIGSGTLVIGLHLLANLAVQALAIITMRSIGLFYRHYSCHFPW
;
A
#
# COMPACT_ATOMS: atom_id res chain seq x y z
N MET A 1 -16.90 27.55 -48.03
CA MET A 1 -16.13 28.60 -47.33
C MET A 1 -15.17 27.94 -46.33
N SER A 2 -14.30 28.69 -45.64
CA SER A 2 -13.42 28.15 -44.58
C SER A 2 -13.86 28.71 -43.23
N ILE A 3 -14.16 27.83 -42.27
CA ILE A 3 -14.54 28.20 -40.91
C ILE A 3 -13.27 28.42 -40.09
N ARG A 4 -13.13 29.59 -39.46
CA ARG A 4 -11.99 29.94 -38.60
C ARG A 4 -12.44 30.04 -37.14
N PHE A 5 -11.72 29.37 -36.25
CA PHE A 5 -11.95 29.44 -34.80
C PHE A 5 -10.66 29.12 -34.03
N ASN A 6 -10.62 29.54 -32.77
CA ASN A 6 -9.49 29.27 -31.88
C ASN A 6 -9.64 27.92 -31.17
N CYS A 7 -8.51 27.22 -30.99
CA CYS A 7 -8.49 25.97 -30.23
C CYS A 7 -8.84 26.23 -28.76
N PRO A 8 -9.77 25.48 -28.14
CA PRO A 8 -10.23 25.73 -26.77
C PRO A 8 -9.21 25.37 -25.67
N ASN A 9 -7.97 25.03 -26.03
CA ASN A 9 -6.94 24.56 -25.10
C ASN A 9 -5.62 25.31 -25.28
N CYS A 10 -5.22 25.57 -26.52
CA CYS A 10 -3.96 26.27 -26.83
C CYS A 10 -4.16 27.60 -27.56
N ASP A 11 -5.41 28.03 -27.77
CA ASP A 11 -5.81 29.29 -28.44
C ASP A 11 -5.25 29.49 -29.86
N GLU A 12 -4.69 28.45 -30.46
CA GLU A 12 -4.18 28.46 -31.83
C GLU A 12 -5.33 28.68 -32.83
N LEU A 13 -5.12 29.54 -33.83
CA LEU A 13 -6.09 29.80 -34.89
C LEU A 13 -6.13 28.62 -35.87
N ILE A 14 -7.26 27.94 -35.95
CA ILE A 14 -7.45 26.78 -36.83
C ILE A 14 -8.49 27.11 -37.91
N ALA A 15 -8.19 26.73 -39.15
CA ALA A 15 -9.10 26.88 -40.28
C ALA A 15 -9.47 25.51 -40.87
N PHE A 16 -10.78 25.22 -40.96
CA PHE A 16 -11.30 24.04 -41.64
C PHE A 16 -12.21 24.43 -42.80
N ALA A 17 -12.26 23.60 -43.85
CA ALA A 17 -13.26 23.78 -44.89
C ALA A 17 -14.67 23.50 -44.34
N ASP A 18 -15.64 24.32 -44.73
CA ASP A 18 -17.04 24.29 -44.28
C ASP A 18 -17.72 22.91 -44.46
N ARG A 19 -17.27 22.10 -45.43
CA ARG A 19 -17.68 20.69 -45.61
C ARG A 19 -17.37 19.75 -44.42
N TYR A 20 -16.60 20.23 -43.44
CA TYR A 20 -16.26 19.50 -42.22
C TYR A 20 -16.98 20.05 -40.98
N SER A 21 -17.90 21.01 -41.13
CA SER A 21 -18.76 21.46 -40.03
C SER A 21 -19.48 20.28 -39.36
N GLY A 22 -19.55 20.30 -38.03
CA GLY A 22 -20.13 19.24 -37.22
C GLY A 22 -19.30 17.95 -37.10
N LYS A 23 -18.17 17.82 -37.82
CA LYS A 23 -17.28 16.65 -37.71
C LYS A 23 -16.26 16.81 -36.59
N ARG A 24 -15.76 15.67 -36.09
CA ARG A 24 -14.71 15.64 -35.06
C ARG A 24 -13.35 15.90 -35.70
N ALA A 25 -12.60 16.82 -35.13
CA ALA A 25 -11.24 17.14 -35.54
C ALA A 25 -10.28 17.15 -34.36
N ARG A 26 -8.99 17.14 -34.67
CA ARG A 26 -7.88 17.20 -33.71
C ARG A 26 -7.05 18.45 -33.99
N CYS A 27 -6.69 19.20 -32.95
CA CYS A 27 -5.70 20.26 -33.07
C CYS A 27 -4.33 19.66 -33.43
N ALA A 28 -3.66 20.21 -34.44
CA ALA A 28 -2.30 19.79 -34.82
C ALA A 28 -1.26 20.18 -33.75
N SER A 29 -1.46 21.30 -33.05
CA SER A 29 -0.50 21.83 -32.07
C SER A 29 -0.61 21.15 -30.70
N CYS A 30 -1.82 20.99 -30.14
CA CYS A 30 -2.01 20.43 -28.79
C CYS A 30 -2.67 19.06 -28.75
N GLY A 31 -3.07 18.50 -29.89
CA GLY A 31 -3.69 17.16 -29.95
C GLY A 31 -5.12 17.06 -29.39
N GLN A 32 -5.72 18.16 -28.93
CA GLN A 32 -7.08 18.21 -28.37
C GLN A 32 -8.13 17.87 -29.43
N ARG A 33 -9.10 17.02 -29.08
CA ARG A 33 -10.26 16.68 -29.92
C ARG A 33 -11.42 17.63 -29.64
N PHE A 34 -12.08 18.11 -30.70
CA PHE A 34 -13.24 19.01 -30.63
C PHE A 34 -14.17 18.79 -31.84
N ILE A 35 -15.39 19.30 -31.77
CA ILE A 35 -16.31 19.34 -32.93
C ILE A 35 -16.14 20.68 -33.64
N ILE A 36 -15.98 20.64 -34.97
CA ILE A 36 -15.87 21.84 -35.80
C ILE A 36 -17.21 22.61 -35.75
N PRO A 37 -17.23 23.88 -35.33
CA PRO A 37 -18.45 24.70 -35.28
C PRO A 37 -19.00 24.97 -36.68
N SER A 38 -20.26 25.41 -36.75
CA SER A 38 -20.95 25.68 -38.03
C SER A 38 -20.83 27.15 -38.47
N ALA A 39 -20.36 28.04 -37.61
CA ALA A 39 -20.15 29.46 -37.91
C ALA A 39 -18.75 29.93 -37.48
N ASP A 40 -18.26 30.99 -38.14
CA ASP A 40 -17.02 31.66 -37.79
C ASP A 40 -17.09 32.25 -36.36
N ASN A 41 -16.02 32.08 -35.58
CA ASN A 41 -15.87 32.55 -34.19
C ASN A 41 -16.80 31.90 -33.12
N GLU A 42 -17.47 30.80 -33.42
CA GLU A 42 -18.16 30.03 -32.37
C GLU A 42 -17.18 29.22 -31.51
N THR A 43 -17.46 29.13 -30.21
CA THR A 43 -16.66 28.34 -29.27
C THR A 43 -16.85 26.85 -29.54
N PRO A 44 -15.81 26.11 -29.97
CA PRO A 44 -15.94 24.70 -30.30
C PRO A 44 -16.23 23.87 -29.04
N LYS A 45 -17.26 23.01 -29.08
CA LYS A 45 -17.57 22.11 -27.97
C LYS A 45 -16.43 21.10 -27.81
N LYS A 46 -15.78 21.12 -26.64
CA LYS A 46 -14.77 20.13 -26.24
C LYS A 46 -15.42 18.76 -26.20
N VAL A 47 -14.97 17.86 -27.06
CA VAL A 47 -15.31 16.44 -26.94
C VAL A 47 -14.23 15.85 -26.08
N GLU A 48 -14.56 15.64 -24.81
CA GLU A 48 -13.75 14.76 -23.98
C GLU A 48 -13.65 13.41 -24.71
N PRO A 49 -12.43 12.87 -24.91
CA PRO A 49 -12.33 11.52 -25.43
C PRO A 49 -13.19 10.63 -24.54
N PRO A 50 -14.05 9.76 -25.11
CA PRO A 50 -14.77 8.80 -24.29
C PRO A 50 -13.70 8.08 -23.48
N ALA A 51 -13.85 8.10 -22.15
CA ALA A 51 -13.04 7.29 -21.27
C ALA A 51 -13.18 5.87 -21.78
N GLU A 52 -12.18 5.42 -22.54
CA GLU A 52 -12.05 4.02 -22.91
C GLU A 52 -11.98 3.33 -21.56
N LYS A 53 -13.07 2.65 -21.20
CA LYS A 53 -13.17 1.92 -19.95
C LYS A 53 -12.13 0.83 -20.10
N ALA A 54 -10.89 1.08 -19.67
CA ALA A 54 -9.92 0.04 -19.46
C ALA A 54 -10.59 -0.91 -18.46
N GLU A 55 -11.08 -2.03 -18.97
CA GLU A 55 -11.80 -3.01 -18.18
C GLU A 55 -10.79 -3.63 -17.21
N PRO A 56 -11.16 -3.84 -15.94
CA PRO A 56 -10.27 -4.45 -14.97
C PRO A 56 -9.93 -5.88 -15.41
N GLU A 57 -8.70 -6.30 -15.12
CA GLU A 57 -8.30 -7.68 -15.43
C GLU A 57 -9.13 -8.66 -14.57
N PRO A 58 -9.69 -9.72 -15.16
CA PRO A 58 -10.46 -10.70 -14.42
C PRO A 58 -9.53 -11.62 -13.60
N GLY A 59 -10.00 -12.12 -12.46
CA GLY A 59 -9.31 -13.18 -11.70
C GLY A 59 -8.80 -12.80 -10.30
N PHE A 60 -9.04 -11.57 -9.84
CA PHE A 60 -8.58 -11.08 -8.54
C PHE A 60 -8.79 -12.05 -7.36
N TYR A 61 -10.01 -12.56 -7.16
CA TYR A 61 -10.32 -13.44 -6.02
C TYR A 61 -9.58 -14.78 -6.09
N ARG A 62 -9.43 -15.35 -7.29
CA ARG A 62 -8.66 -16.57 -7.50
C ARG A 62 -7.18 -16.33 -7.21
N ALA A 63 -6.65 -15.20 -7.66
CA ALA A 63 -5.26 -14.83 -7.39
C ALA A 63 -4.98 -14.65 -5.90
N VAL A 64 -5.90 -14.01 -5.16
CA VAL A 64 -5.78 -13.79 -3.72
C VAL A 64 -5.89 -15.09 -2.92
N PHE A 65 -6.92 -15.91 -3.16
CA PHE A 65 -7.20 -17.08 -2.31
C PHE A 65 -6.57 -18.38 -2.75
N ILE A 66 -6.21 -18.55 -4.03
CA ILE A 66 -5.65 -19.81 -4.55
C ILE A 66 -4.18 -19.61 -4.90
N ASP A 67 -3.85 -18.60 -5.69
CA ASP A 67 -2.48 -18.44 -6.20
C ASP A 67 -1.51 -17.95 -5.10
N SER A 68 -1.99 -17.23 -4.09
CA SER A 68 -1.16 -16.87 -2.92
C SER A 68 -0.62 -18.07 -2.16
N TRP A 69 -1.35 -19.20 -2.08
CA TRP A 69 -0.85 -20.40 -1.40
C TRP A 69 0.28 -21.08 -2.16
N LYS A 70 0.32 -20.94 -3.49
CA LYS A 70 1.40 -21.48 -4.32
C LYS A 70 2.75 -20.86 -3.99
N LEU A 71 2.77 -19.68 -3.35
CA LEU A 71 4.01 -19.01 -2.95
C LEU A 71 4.82 -19.83 -1.97
N PHE A 72 4.15 -20.48 -1.02
CA PHE A 72 4.79 -21.26 0.04
C PHE A 72 5.35 -22.60 -0.44
N VAL A 73 4.96 -23.03 -1.65
CA VAL A 73 5.37 -24.32 -2.22
C VAL A 73 6.50 -24.15 -3.25
N ARG A 74 6.60 -22.99 -3.91
CA ARG A 74 7.61 -22.75 -4.95
C ARG A 74 9.01 -22.54 -4.36
N PRO A 75 10.05 -23.23 -4.88
CA PRO A 75 11.40 -23.13 -4.33
C PRO A 75 12.05 -21.75 -4.55
N GLN A 76 11.67 -21.03 -5.62
CA GLN A 76 12.16 -19.67 -5.91
C GLN A 76 11.88 -18.69 -4.76
N ASN A 77 10.79 -18.91 -4.03
CA ASN A 77 10.34 -18.06 -2.93
C ASN A 77 11.00 -18.40 -1.59
N ALA A 78 11.81 -19.47 -1.54
CA ALA A 78 12.38 -19.97 -0.29
C ALA A 78 13.21 -18.91 0.44
N THR A 79 14.03 -18.13 -0.30
CA THR A 79 14.87 -17.07 0.28
C THR A 79 14.05 -16.02 1.02
N GLY A 80 12.96 -15.55 0.41
CA GLY A 80 12.05 -14.58 1.00
C GLY A 80 11.30 -15.11 2.22
N LEU A 81 10.83 -16.35 2.15
CA LEU A 81 10.13 -17.01 3.26
C LEU A 81 11.06 -17.28 4.45
N VAL A 82 12.29 -17.74 4.19
CA VAL A 82 13.30 -17.95 5.22
C VAL A 82 13.67 -16.62 5.86
N PHE A 83 13.81 -15.55 5.09
CA PHE A 83 14.06 -14.22 5.63
C PHE A 83 12.93 -13.74 6.56
N ALA A 84 11.67 -13.84 6.13
CA ALA A 84 10.52 -13.46 6.95
C ALA A 84 10.42 -14.32 8.22
N ALA A 85 10.62 -15.63 8.11
CA ALA A 85 10.64 -16.55 9.24
C ALA A 85 11.79 -16.24 10.20
N ALA A 86 12.99 -15.95 9.69
CA ALA A 86 14.15 -15.58 10.50
C ALA A 86 13.90 -14.28 11.28
N ALA A 87 13.33 -13.26 10.64
CA ALA A 87 12.99 -12.00 11.32
C ALA A 87 11.95 -12.21 12.45
N VAL A 88 10.94 -13.06 12.22
CA VAL A 88 9.94 -13.41 13.24
C VAL A 88 10.56 -14.22 14.38
N CYS A 89 11.34 -15.24 14.08
CA CYS A 89 12.03 -16.05 15.09
C CYS A 89 12.98 -15.19 15.92
N PHE A 90 13.77 -14.34 15.27
CA PHE A 90 14.69 -13.42 15.94
C PHE A 90 13.92 -12.51 16.90
N LYS A 91 12.88 -11.81 16.42
CA LYS A 91 12.01 -10.99 17.27
C LYS A 91 11.41 -11.80 18.43
N PHE A 92 10.86 -12.99 18.16
CA PHE A 92 10.18 -13.81 19.17
C PHE A 92 11.11 -14.18 20.32
N PHE A 93 12.32 -14.65 20.01
CA PHE A 93 13.28 -15.12 21.02
C PHE A 93 14.04 -13.98 21.70
N THR A 94 14.46 -12.93 21.00
CA THR A 94 15.34 -11.90 21.58
C THR A 94 14.63 -10.59 21.91
N GLY A 95 13.35 -10.44 21.58
CA GLY A 95 12.59 -9.20 21.84
C GLY A 95 12.49 -8.84 23.33
N HIS A 96 12.63 -9.81 24.22
CA HIS A 96 12.49 -9.64 25.67
C HIS A 96 13.82 -9.38 26.42
N THR A 97 14.97 -9.44 25.75
CA THR A 97 16.28 -9.37 26.42
C THR A 97 16.73 -7.92 26.57
N ASP A 98 16.59 -7.36 27.77
CA ASP A 98 17.17 -6.06 28.12
C ASP A 98 18.39 -6.26 29.03
N TYR A 99 19.55 -5.77 28.57
CA TYR A 99 20.78 -5.83 29.36
C TYR A 99 20.95 -4.53 30.12
N SER A 100 20.93 -4.61 31.45
CA SER A 100 21.37 -3.50 32.30
C SER A 100 22.64 -3.90 33.02
N PHE A 101 23.72 -3.15 32.83
CA PHE A 101 24.96 -3.32 33.58
C PHE A 101 25.29 -2.04 34.33
N THR A 102 25.70 -2.19 35.59
CA THR A 102 26.15 -1.09 36.44
C THR A 102 27.65 -0.96 36.34
N MET A 103 28.15 0.19 35.88
CA MET A 103 29.58 0.48 35.78
C MET A 103 29.89 1.62 36.74
N GLY A 104 30.30 1.27 37.98
CA GLY A 104 30.53 2.24 39.05
C GLY A 104 29.25 3.00 39.42
N MET A 105 29.28 4.34 39.36
CA MET A 105 28.13 5.21 39.67
C MET A 105 27.08 5.31 38.54
N PHE A 106 27.35 4.76 37.35
CA PHE A 106 26.45 4.88 36.21
C PHE A 106 25.75 3.55 35.93
N ARG A 107 24.42 3.57 35.86
CA ARG A 107 23.62 2.44 35.38
C ARG A 107 23.37 2.63 33.89
N VAL A 108 24.02 1.83 33.06
CA VAL A 108 23.79 1.82 31.62
C VAL A 108 22.72 0.78 31.32
N GLN A 109 21.57 1.24 30.80
CA GLN A 109 20.51 0.37 30.30
C GLN A 109 20.64 0.28 28.79
N ALA A 110 20.96 -0.90 28.28
CA ALA A 110 20.98 -1.19 26.86
C ALA A 110 19.64 -1.87 26.48
N PRO A 111 18.70 -1.13 25.83
CA PRO A 111 17.39 -1.68 25.44
C PRO A 111 17.51 -2.55 24.19
N VAL A 112 18.27 -3.64 24.30
CA VAL A 112 18.57 -4.55 23.18
C VAL A 112 17.28 -5.15 22.62
N GLY A 113 16.32 -5.51 23.47
CA GLY A 113 15.02 -6.05 23.06
C GLY A 113 14.25 -5.09 22.16
N LEU A 114 14.22 -3.80 22.50
CA LEU A 114 13.59 -2.76 21.69
C LEU A 114 14.28 -2.57 20.35
N VAL A 115 15.63 -2.50 20.33
CA VAL A 115 16.40 -2.32 19.09
C VAL A 115 16.17 -3.50 18.15
N VAL A 116 16.18 -4.73 18.67
CA VAL A 116 15.91 -5.93 17.88
C VAL A 116 14.48 -5.93 17.36
N THR A 117 13.51 -5.59 18.21
CA THR A 117 12.10 -5.57 17.82
C THR A 117 11.83 -4.55 16.71
N LEU A 118 12.38 -3.34 16.83
CA LEU A 118 12.27 -2.31 15.79
C LEU A 118 12.99 -2.75 14.51
N SER A 119 14.18 -3.34 14.62
CA SER A 119 14.94 -3.79 13.46
C SER A 119 14.22 -4.91 12.71
N ALA A 120 13.67 -5.90 13.43
CA ALA A 120 12.87 -6.97 12.86
C ALA A 120 11.59 -6.44 12.19
N TRP A 121 10.87 -5.53 12.85
CA TRP A 121 9.70 -4.88 12.26
C TRP A 121 10.04 -4.08 11.00
N GLY A 122 11.13 -3.32 11.02
CA GLY A 122 11.56 -2.57 9.84
C GLY A 122 11.98 -3.47 8.69
N CYS A 123 12.62 -4.62 8.97
CA CYS A 123 12.89 -5.65 7.97
C CYS A 123 11.62 -6.22 7.35
N LEU A 124 10.62 -6.56 8.19
CA LEU A 124 9.34 -7.09 7.74
C LEU A 124 8.55 -6.05 6.93
N PHE A 125 8.49 -4.80 7.39
CA PHE A 125 7.81 -3.71 6.67
C PHE A 125 8.48 -3.38 5.35
N TRP A 126 9.82 -3.35 5.32
CA TRP A 126 10.57 -3.23 4.06
C TRP A 126 10.16 -4.34 3.09
N TYR A 127 10.16 -5.59 3.58
CA TYR A 127 9.83 -6.75 2.77
C TYR A 127 8.38 -6.71 2.25
N TYR A 128 7.43 -6.26 3.09
CA TYR A 128 6.04 -6.05 2.69
C TYR A 128 5.89 -5.01 1.58
N MET A 129 6.61 -3.89 1.67
CA MET A 129 6.62 -2.87 0.63
C MET A 129 7.15 -3.40 -0.68
N GLU A 130 8.22 -4.21 -0.65
CA GLU A 130 8.78 -4.82 -1.85
C GLU A 130 7.85 -5.90 -2.45
N ILE A 131 7.10 -6.64 -1.62
CA ILE A 131 6.05 -7.55 -2.10
C ILE A 131 4.96 -6.77 -2.85
N ILE A 132 4.49 -5.66 -2.29
CA ILE A 132 3.45 -4.86 -2.95
C ILE A 132 3.97 -4.31 -4.29
N ARG A 133 5.20 -3.77 -4.28
CA ARG A 133 5.85 -3.18 -5.45
C ARG A 133 6.12 -4.20 -6.56
N SER A 134 6.67 -5.37 -6.22
CA SER A 134 6.94 -6.45 -7.19
C SER A 134 5.66 -6.91 -7.89
N ILE A 135 4.58 -7.14 -7.12
CA ILE A 135 3.28 -7.53 -7.68
C ILE A 135 2.67 -6.41 -8.53
N ALA A 136 2.86 -5.15 -8.13
CA ALA A 136 2.41 -4.00 -8.92
C ALA A 136 3.15 -3.86 -10.26
N ILE A 137 4.37 -4.40 -10.38
CA ILE A 137 5.19 -4.44 -11.61
C ILE A 137 5.01 -5.79 -12.36
N ASP A 138 3.93 -6.52 -12.07
CA ASP A 138 3.54 -7.75 -12.79
C ASP A 138 4.43 -8.98 -12.51
N THR A 139 5.26 -8.96 -11.45
CA THR A 139 6.05 -10.14 -11.04
C THR A 139 5.34 -10.94 -9.97
N ASP A 140 5.07 -12.22 -10.22
CA ASP A 140 4.31 -13.10 -9.31
C ASP A 140 5.13 -13.79 -8.21
N GLU A 141 6.46 -13.68 -8.26
CA GLU A 141 7.39 -14.29 -7.31
C GLU A 141 7.66 -13.36 -6.11
N LEU A 142 8.13 -13.94 -4.99
CA LEU A 142 8.56 -13.13 -3.85
C LEU A 142 9.85 -12.37 -4.20
N PRO A 143 10.00 -11.12 -3.73
CA PRO A 143 11.16 -10.32 -4.07
C PRO A 143 12.43 -10.92 -3.45
N GLU A 144 13.53 -10.81 -4.21
CA GLU A 144 14.85 -11.20 -3.73
C GLU A 144 15.29 -10.28 -2.58
N VAL A 145 15.85 -10.88 -1.54
CA VAL A 145 16.27 -10.15 -0.35
C VAL A 145 17.66 -9.57 -0.59
N TYR A 146 17.70 -8.35 -1.13
CA TYR A 146 18.93 -7.58 -1.27
C TYR A 146 18.87 -6.30 -0.44
N MET A 147 19.47 -6.33 0.74
CA MET A 147 19.47 -5.22 1.69
C MET A 147 20.65 -4.24 1.52
N GLY A 148 21.52 -4.45 0.53
CA GLY A 148 22.78 -3.71 0.40
C GLY A 148 23.75 -3.98 1.57
N GLY A 149 24.78 -3.14 1.73
CA GLY A 149 25.68 -3.19 2.88
C GLY A 149 25.02 -2.71 4.18
N LEU A 150 25.73 -2.81 5.31
CA LEU A 150 25.21 -2.50 6.66
C LEU A 150 24.54 -1.11 6.77
N PHE A 151 25.15 -0.08 6.20
CA PHE A 151 24.58 1.27 6.23
C PHE A 151 23.28 1.38 5.40
N GLY A 152 23.25 0.72 4.23
CA GLY A 152 22.05 0.63 3.40
C GLY A 152 20.92 -0.12 4.09
N PHE A 153 21.24 -1.22 4.78
CA PHE A 153 20.30 -1.97 5.60
C PHE A 153 19.66 -1.08 6.68
N ILE A 154 20.47 -0.38 7.48
CA ILE A 154 19.96 0.51 8.55
C ILE A 154 19.06 1.59 7.95
N TRP A 155 19.50 2.21 6.85
CA TRP A 155 18.71 3.23 6.17
C TRP A 155 17.36 2.69 5.65
N ASN A 156 17.34 1.51 5.04
CA ASN A 156 16.12 0.87 4.53
C ASN A 156 15.15 0.50 5.65
N VAL A 157 15.67 0.00 6.78
CA VAL A 157 14.87 -0.29 7.99
C VAL A 157 14.23 1.00 8.52
N ILE A 158 15.02 2.07 8.71
CA ILE A 158 14.52 3.35 9.21
C ILE A 158 13.48 3.91 8.24
N LYS A 159 13.80 3.98 6.94
CA LYS A 159 12.89 4.47 5.89
C LYS A 159 11.57 3.72 5.92
N SER A 160 11.61 2.39 5.99
CA SER A 160 10.40 1.56 5.96
C SER A 160 9.55 1.75 7.21
N LEU A 161 10.17 1.82 8.40
CA LEU A 161 9.49 2.15 9.64
C LEU A 161 8.83 3.54 9.57
N SER A 162 9.55 4.54 9.07
CA SER A 162 9.04 5.91 8.94
C SER A 162 7.88 6.00 7.95
N ILE A 163 7.94 5.31 6.80
CA ILE A 163 6.83 5.29 5.83
C ILE A 163 5.59 4.65 6.43
N PHE A 164 5.74 3.49 7.08
CA PHE A 164 4.61 2.78 7.67
C PHE A 164 3.97 3.60 8.81
N ALA A 165 4.80 4.19 9.68
CA ALA A 165 4.34 5.05 10.76
C ALA A 165 3.66 6.31 10.24
N LEU A 166 4.25 6.99 9.25
CA LEU A 166 3.66 8.18 8.63
C LEU A 166 2.34 7.85 7.95
N GLY A 167 2.24 6.73 7.22
CA GLY A 167 1.01 6.28 6.61
C GLY A 167 -0.10 6.04 7.64
N LEU A 168 0.22 5.38 8.78
CA LEU A 168 -0.73 5.19 9.87
C LEU A 168 -1.17 6.52 10.47
N VAL A 169 -0.24 7.43 10.72
CA VAL A 169 -0.53 8.76 11.28
C VAL A 169 -1.44 9.54 10.34
N ILE A 170 -1.11 9.67 9.06
CA ILE A 170 -1.92 10.42 8.09
C ILE A 170 -3.35 9.90 8.04
N VAL A 171 -3.50 8.58 8.06
CA VAL A 171 -4.80 7.92 7.93
C VAL A 171 -5.63 7.97 9.23
N LEU A 172 -4.99 7.91 10.40
CA LEU A 172 -5.66 7.92 11.70
C LEU A 172 -5.87 9.33 12.28
N VAL A 173 -5.07 10.33 11.89
CA VAL A 173 -5.15 11.70 12.42
C VAL A 173 -6.53 12.33 12.24
N PRO A 174 -7.21 12.25 11.07
CA PRO A 174 -8.56 12.80 10.93
C PRO A 174 -9.56 12.19 11.92
N ALA A 175 -9.47 10.87 12.13
CA ALA A 175 -10.29 10.18 13.12
C ALA A 175 -9.96 10.64 14.55
N ALA A 176 -8.67 10.76 14.89
CA ALA A 176 -8.22 11.22 16.20
C ALA A 176 -8.65 12.67 16.51
N ILE A 177 -8.55 13.58 15.54
CA ILE A 177 -9.02 14.97 15.65
C ILE A 177 -10.53 14.99 15.92
N PHE A 178 -11.30 14.23 15.15
CA PHE A 178 -12.75 14.18 15.34
C PHE A 178 -13.14 13.61 16.71
N ILE A 179 -12.48 12.54 17.17
CA ILE A 179 -12.69 11.96 18.51
C ILE A 179 -12.38 12.99 19.60
N SER A 180 -11.27 13.72 19.46
CA SER A 180 -10.86 14.76 20.40
C SER A 180 -11.87 15.92 20.48
N ILE A 181 -12.35 16.39 19.33
CA ILE A 181 -13.35 17.48 19.25
C ILE A 181 -14.71 17.02 19.80
N SER A 182 -15.17 15.85 19.37
CA SER A 182 -16.50 15.32 19.76
C SER A 182 -16.54 14.76 21.18
N ARG A 183 -15.38 14.61 21.85
CA ARG A 183 -15.22 13.88 23.12
C ARG A 183 -15.92 12.52 23.13
N SER A 184 -16.03 11.92 21.95
CA SER A 184 -16.70 10.64 21.76
C SER A 184 -15.89 9.53 22.41
N THR A 185 -16.52 8.72 23.25
CA THR A 185 -15.87 7.59 23.93
C THR A 185 -16.58 6.26 23.61
N GLY A 186 -15.89 5.14 23.87
CA GLY A 186 -16.43 3.82 23.65
C GLY A 186 -16.49 3.39 22.18
N ILE A 187 -17.66 2.96 21.74
CA ILE A 187 -17.85 2.27 20.44
C ILE A 187 -17.62 3.21 19.26
N VAL A 188 -18.08 4.46 19.33
CA VAL A 188 -17.98 5.42 18.23
C VAL A 188 -16.52 5.75 17.90
N ALA A 189 -15.65 5.86 18.91
CA ALA A 189 -14.22 6.05 18.70
C ALA A 189 -13.57 4.83 18.03
N HIS A 190 -13.93 3.61 18.44
CA HIS A 190 -13.42 2.38 17.82
C HIS A 190 -13.82 2.26 16.35
N VAL A 191 -15.09 2.52 16.04
CA VAL A 191 -15.59 2.50 14.66
C VAL A 191 -14.83 3.51 13.81
N LEU A 192 -14.62 4.72 14.31
CA LEU A 192 -13.92 5.77 13.56
C LEU A 192 -12.43 5.43 13.35
N SER A 193 -11.76 4.85 14.33
CA SER A 193 -10.39 4.35 14.18
C SER A 193 -10.30 3.20 13.16
N MET A 194 -11.30 2.31 13.12
CA MET A 194 -11.37 1.25 12.10
C MET A 194 -11.61 1.82 10.70
N VAL A 195 -12.45 2.85 10.55
CA VAL A 195 -12.62 3.56 9.28
C VAL A 195 -11.32 4.21 8.82
N GLY A 196 -10.54 4.77 9.75
CA GLY A 196 -9.17 5.21 9.47
C GLY A 196 -8.34 4.03 8.94
N LEU A 197 -8.17 2.98 9.75
CA LEU A 197 -7.37 1.81 9.37
C LEU A 197 -7.77 1.19 8.02
N PHE A 198 -9.05 1.27 7.64
CA PHE A 198 -9.55 0.84 6.34
C PHE A 198 -8.89 1.55 5.15
N ALA A 199 -8.42 2.80 5.28
CA ALA A 199 -7.72 3.52 4.20
C ALA A 199 -6.20 3.24 4.16
N PHE A 200 -5.66 2.58 5.18
CA PHE A 200 -4.22 2.35 5.30
C PHE A 200 -3.62 1.43 4.22
N PRO A 201 -4.28 0.32 3.79
CA PRO A 201 -3.81 -0.48 2.66
C PRO A 201 -3.58 0.34 1.38
N MET A 202 -4.47 1.29 1.06
CA MET A 202 -4.27 2.21 -0.06
C MET A 202 -3.11 3.16 0.17
N ALA A 203 -2.94 3.69 1.38
CA ALA A 203 -1.83 4.59 1.66
C ALA A 203 -0.47 3.91 1.43
N ILE A 204 -0.31 2.67 1.90
CA ILE A 204 0.88 1.85 1.65
C ILE A 204 1.05 1.56 0.16
N LEU A 205 -0.01 1.16 -0.52
CA LEU A 205 0.00 0.87 -1.97
C LEU A 205 0.51 2.07 -2.78
N THR A 206 0.00 3.26 -2.50
CA THR A 206 0.40 4.48 -3.20
C THR A 206 1.89 4.78 -3.02
N VAL A 207 2.43 4.62 -1.79
CA VAL A 207 3.86 4.86 -1.53
C VAL A 207 4.74 3.77 -2.13
N SER A 208 4.33 2.51 -2.05
CA SER A 208 5.12 1.37 -2.56
C SER A 208 5.16 1.32 -4.09
N ALA A 209 4.03 1.56 -4.75
CA ALA A 209 3.92 1.50 -6.20
C ALA A 209 4.49 2.75 -6.89
N CYS A 210 4.20 3.96 -6.36
CA CYS A 210 4.59 5.21 -7.01
C CYS A 210 5.92 5.79 -6.48
N GLY A 211 6.33 5.43 -5.26
CA GLY A 211 7.58 5.88 -4.65
C GLY A 211 7.56 7.31 -4.10
N ASP A 212 6.47 8.06 -4.29
CA ASP A 212 6.31 9.43 -3.80
C ASP A 212 5.32 9.50 -2.62
N ILE A 213 5.85 9.92 -1.47
CA ILE A 213 5.10 10.07 -0.21
C ILE A 213 4.07 11.21 -0.31
N SER A 214 4.33 12.21 -1.15
CA SER A 214 3.45 13.39 -1.30
C SER A 214 2.05 13.02 -1.80
N LEU A 215 1.94 11.91 -2.53
CA LEU A 215 0.67 11.43 -3.10
C LEU A 215 -0.29 10.89 -2.04
N VAL A 216 0.20 10.45 -0.88
CA VAL A 216 -0.66 10.00 0.23
C VAL A 216 -1.52 11.13 0.78
N PHE A 217 -1.02 12.38 0.69
CA PHE A 217 -1.76 13.56 1.12
C PHE A 217 -2.85 13.98 0.14
N ARG A 218 -2.98 13.32 -1.03
CA ARG A 218 -4.06 13.57 -2.00
C ARG A 218 -5.18 12.55 -1.79
N PRO A 219 -6.32 12.94 -1.17
CA PRO A 219 -7.42 12.01 -0.90
C PRO A 219 -7.94 11.33 -2.16
N ASP A 220 -7.92 12.03 -3.30
CA ASP A 220 -8.41 11.52 -4.58
C ASP A 220 -7.67 10.26 -5.04
N TYR A 221 -6.40 10.11 -4.65
CA TYR A 221 -5.54 8.98 -5.02
C TYR A 221 -5.88 7.71 -4.22
N ILE A 222 -6.50 7.88 -3.05
CA ILE A 222 -6.87 6.79 -2.14
C ILE A 222 -8.35 6.43 -2.33
N TYR A 223 -9.26 7.40 -2.30
CA TYR A 223 -10.70 7.13 -2.23
C TYR A 223 -11.33 6.81 -3.59
N LYS A 224 -10.81 7.37 -4.70
CA LYS A 224 -11.40 7.15 -6.04
C LYS A 224 -11.24 5.70 -6.53
N PRO A 225 -10.07 5.03 -6.38
CA PRO A 225 -9.95 3.61 -6.70
C PRO A 225 -10.82 2.73 -5.80
N VAL A 226 -10.88 3.04 -4.51
CA VAL A 226 -11.70 2.30 -3.52
C VAL A 226 -13.19 2.38 -3.86
N ALA A 227 -13.69 3.55 -4.25
CA ALA A 227 -15.11 3.70 -4.61
C ALA A 227 -15.48 2.93 -5.88
N LYS A 228 -14.56 2.82 -6.85
CA LYS A 228 -14.79 2.09 -8.11
C LYS A 228 -14.67 0.57 -7.97
N ALA A 229 -13.71 0.11 -7.16
CA ALA A 229 -13.46 -1.31 -6.90
C ALA A 229 -13.65 -1.65 -5.41
N PHE A 230 -14.83 -1.33 -4.88
CA PHE A 230 -15.13 -1.46 -3.46
C PHE A 230 -15.04 -2.91 -2.94
N TRP A 231 -15.65 -3.88 -3.64
CA TRP A 231 -15.66 -5.28 -3.20
C TRP A 231 -14.28 -5.93 -3.18
N PRO A 232 -13.44 -5.80 -4.23
CA PRO A 232 -12.06 -6.27 -4.21
C PRO A 232 -11.24 -5.61 -3.09
N TYR A 233 -11.42 -4.29 -2.91
CA TYR A 233 -10.73 -3.55 -1.87
C TYR A 233 -11.13 -4.02 -0.46
N LEU A 234 -12.41 -4.29 -0.24
CA LEU A 234 -12.93 -4.81 1.03
C LEU A 234 -12.24 -6.12 1.43
N VAL A 235 -11.92 -6.99 0.47
CA VAL A 235 -11.15 -8.22 0.74
C VAL A 235 -9.73 -7.88 1.20
N ALA A 236 -9.01 -7.02 0.47
CA ALA A 236 -7.64 -6.64 0.84
C ALA A 236 -7.58 -5.96 2.21
N ALA A 237 -8.50 -5.01 2.46
CA ALA A 237 -8.61 -4.32 3.74
C ALA A 237 -9.05 -5.26 4.87
N GLY A 238 -9.97 -6.18 4.61
CA GLY A 238 -10.40 -7.20 5.59
C GLY A 238 -9.27 -8.14 5.99
N LEU A 239 -8.49 -8.62 5.02
CA LEU A 239 -7.27 -9.41 5.28
C LEU A 239 -6.23 -8.61 6.06
N PHE A 240 -6.10 -7.31 5.79
CA PHE A 240 -5.22 -6.43 6.54
C PHE A 240 -5.66 -6.27 8.00
N VAL A 241 -6.92 -5.95 8.25
CA VAL A 241 -7.46 -5.80 9.61
C VAL A 241 -7.34 -7.13 10.37
N LEU A 242 -7.64 -8.26 9.72
CA LEU A 242 -7.47 -9.58 10.32
C LEU A 242 -6.01 -9.85 10.71
N ALA A 243 -5.07 -9.62 9.78
CA ALA A 243 -3.64 -9.82 10.04
C ALA A 243 -3.16 -8.90 11.18
N TRP A 244 -3.58 -7.64 11.17
CA TRP A 244 -3.26 -6.65 12.20
C TRP A 244 -3.77 -7.07 13.58
N GLU A 245 -5.05 -7.44 13.71
CA GLU A 245 -5.66 -7.89 14.95
C GLU A 245 -5.00 -9.16 15.50
N LEU A 246 -4.72 -10.13 14.62
CA LEU A 246 -4.01 -11.35 15.04
C LEU A 246 -2.59 -11.05 15.48
N GLN A 247 -1.90 -10.13 14.81
CA GLN A 247 -0.55 -9.71 15.16
C GLN A 247 -0.50 -9.06 16.55
N LEU A 248 -1.46 -8.22 16.90
CA LEU A 248 -1.55 -7.61 18.23
C LEU A 248 -1.78 -8.63 19.36
N ARG A 249 -2.34 -9.80 19.03
CA ARG A 249 -2.59 -10.90 19.98
C ARG A 249 -1.43 -11.88 20.08
N THR A 250 -0.40 -11.75 19.26
CA THR A 250 0.78 -12.61 19.35
C THR A 250 1.54 -12.39 20.66
N ILE A 251 2.07 -13.48 21.22
CA ILE A 251 2.81 -13.48 22.48
C ILE A 251 4.30 -13.67 22.17
N GLU A 252 5.15 -12.90 22.85
CA GLU A 252 6.61 -13.00 22.77
C GLU A 252 7.17 -14.00 23.78
N TYR A 253 8.37 -14.54 23.51
CA TYR A 253 8.99 -15.57 24.33
C TYR A 253 9.14 -15.16 25.81
N GLY A 254 9.40 -13.88 26.10
CA GLY A 254 9.58 -13.38 27.46
C GLY A 254 8.41 -13.68 28.40
N ARG A 255 7.17 -13.70 27.89
CA ARG A 255 5.96 -14.03 28.68
C ARG A 255 5.74 -15.54 28.85
N LEU A 256 6.50 -16.35 28.12
CA LEU A 256 6.39 -17.81 28.09
C LEU A 256 7.54 -18.50 28.85
N ILE A 257 8.45 -17.72 29.45
CA ILE A 257 9.54 -18.23 30.28
C ILE A 257 8.94 -19.05 31.44
N GLY A 258 9.22 -20.35 31.48
CA GLY A 258 8.67 -21.29 32.46
C GLY A 258 7.48 -22.13 31.96
N SER A 259 6.97 -21.88 30.75
CA SER A 259 5.98 -22.74 30.09
C SER A 259 6.62 -23.99 29.47
N GLY A 260 5.83 -25.04 29.24
CA GLY A 260 6.31 -26.25 28.55
C GLY A 260 6.71 -25.98 27.09
N THR A 261 7.67 -26.76 26.57
CA THR A 261 8.22 -26.62 25.21
C THR A 261 7.15 -26.67 24.12
N LEU A 262 6.09 -27.46 24.32
CA LEU A 262 4.95 -27.54 23.39
C LEU A 262 4.21 -26.21 23.28
N VAL A 263 3.97 -25.53 24.41
CA VAL A 263 3.27 -24.23 24.44
C VAL A 263 4.10 -23.17 23.74
N ILE A 264 5.41 -23.16 23.99
CA ILE A 264 6.36 -22.26 23.31
C ILE A 264 6.33 -22.51 21.78
N GLY A 265 6.38 -23.78 21.38
CA GLY A 265 6.31 -24.18 19.97
C GLY A 265 5.00 -23.76 19.28
N LEU A 266 3.86 -23.90 19.95
CA LEU A 266 2.56 -23.47 19.41
C LEU A 266 2.49 -21.94 19.24
N HIS A 267 3.01 -21.16 20.18
CA HIS A 267 3.04 -19.70 20.03
C HIS A 267 4.01 -19.24 18.95
N LEU A 268 5.15 -19.93 18.77
CA LEU A 268 6.04 -19.65 17.65
C LEU A 268 5.37 -19.97 16.31
N LEU A 269 4.69 -21.11 16.21
CA LEU A 269 3.93 -21.48 15.01
C LEU A 269 2.80 -20.48 14.72
N ALA A 270 2.10 -20.01 15.76
CA ALA A 270 1.09 -18.96 15.60
C ALA A 270 1.70 -17.65 15.07
N ASN A 271 2.86 -17.22 15.58
CA ASN A 271 3.58 -16.06 15.07
C ASN A 271 3.95 -16.22 13.58
N LEU A 272 4.46 -17.39 13.19
CA LEU A 272 4.79 -17.69 11.79
C LEU A 272 3.53 -17.76 10.90
N ALA A 273 2.42 -18.29 11.39
CA ALA A 273 1.15 -18.34 10.66
C ALA A 273 0.58 -16.94 10.43
N VAL A 274 0.63 -16.07 11.44
CA VAL A 274 0.25 -14.65 11.30
C VAL A 274 1.15 -13.95 10.28
N GLN A 275 2.45 -14.25 10.28
CA GLN A 275 3.38 -13.72 9.29
C GLN A 275 3.07 -14.19 7.86
N ALA A 276 2.69 -15.46 7.69
CA ALA A 276 2.25 -15.97 6.39
C ALA A 276 0.97 -15.26 5.91
N LEU A 277 0.00 -15.04 6.81
CA LEU A 277 -1.19 -14.25 6.51
C LEU A 277 -0.83 -12.81 6.12
N ALA A 278 0.11 -12.17 6.83
CA ALA A 278 0.56 -10.82 6.49
C ALA A 278 1.18 -10.77 5.08
N ILE A 279 1.97 -11.76 4.67
CA ILE A 279 2.50 -11.84 3.30
C ILE A 279 1.36 -11.94 2.27
N ILE A 280 0.35 -12.78 2.52
CA ILE A 280 -0.83 -12.90 1.65
C ILE A 280 -1.59 -11.56 1.58
N THR A 281 -1.75 -10.88 2.71
CA THR A 281 -2.36 -9.55 2.78
C THR A 281 -1.61 -8.55 1.90
N MET A 282 -0.28 -8.44 2.04
CA MET A 282 0.52 -7.51 1.24
C MET A 282 0.45 -7.82 -0.24
N ARG A 283 0.47 -9.11 -0.61
CA ARG A 283 0.23 -9.54 -1.98
C ARG A 283 -1.16 -9.13 -2.47
N SER A 284 -2.20 -9.29 -1.66
CA SER A 284 -3.57 -8.91 -2.05
C SER A 284 -3.69 -7.42 -2.36
N ILE A 285 -2.94 -6.57 -1.63
CA ILE A 285 -2.86 -5.13 -1.86
C ILE A 285 -2.17 -4.85 -3.22
N GLY A 286 -1.06 -5.50 -3.53
CA GLY A 286 -0.41 -5.39 -4.83
C GLY A 286 -1.29 -5.90 -5.98
N LEU A 287 -1.97 -7.04 -5.79
CA LEU A 287 -2.88 -7.61 -6.79
C LEU A 287 -4.08 -6.69 -7.06
N PHE A 288 -4.53 -5.93 -6.06
CA PHE A 288 -5.57 -4.94 -6.23
C PHE A 288 -5.12 -3.84 -7.21
N TYR A 289 -3.89 -3.34 -7.08
CA TYR A 289 -3.35 -2.41 -8.07
C TYR A 289 -3.25 -3.03 -9.46
N ARG A 290 -2.71 -4.25 -9.59
CA ARG A 290 -2.54 -4.95 -10.87
C ARG A 290 -3.86 -5.06 -11.65
N HIS A 291 -4.90 -5.61 -11.01
CA HIS A 291 -6.18 -5.88 -11.69
C HIS A 291 -7.03 -4.62 -11.89
N TYR A 292 -6.87 -3.59 -11.06
CA TYR A 292 -7.68 -2.37 -11.07
C TYR A 292 -6.87 -1.11 -11.39
N SER A 293 -5.71 -1.26 -12.03
CA SER A 293 -4.80 -0.16 -12.44
C SER A 293 -5.55 0.93 -13.20
N CYS A 294 -6.55 0.55 -14.01
CA CYS A 294 -7.45 1.45 -14.74
C CYS A 294 -8.25 2.45 -13.88
N HIS A 295 -8.37 2.21 -12.57
CA HIS A 295 -9.06 3.11 -11.65
C HIS A 295 -8.14 4.12 -10.97
N PHE A 296 -6.82 3.90 -11.07
CA PHE A 296 -5.81 4.79 -10.52
C PHE A 296 -5.55 5.97 -11.46
N PRO A 297 -5.33 7.18 -10.92
CA PRO A 297 -5.01 8.36 -11.72
C PRO A 297 -3.56 8.40 -12.24
N TRP A 298 -2.71 7.42 -11.92
CA TRP A 298 -1.31 7.31 -12.33
C TRP A 298 -1.05 6.02 -13.08
#